data_AF-A0A7S8EIU4-F1
#
_entry.id   AF-A0A7S8EIU4-F1
#
_cell.length_a   1.000
_cell.length_b   1.000
_cell.length_c   1.000
_cell.angle_alpha   90.00
_cell.angle_beta   90.00
_cell.angle_gamma   90.00
#
_symmetry.space_group_name_H-M   'P 1'
#
loop_
_entity.id
_entity.type
_entity.pdbx_description
1 polymer ?
#
loop_
_entity_poly.entity_id
_entity_poly.type
_entity_poly.pdbx_seq_one_letter_code
_entity_poly.pdbx_strand_id
1 'polypeptide(L)'
;MWTRQHKQRNTGRLIVPAICAAFLAYFGYHAYHGEFGIYSKHRVEARVAELQQDLATVRKERLQLEHRVRLLHDGTIEKDMLDEQARRALNVSNPDEIIIMLDRQDWRPAR
;
A
#
# COMPACT_ATOMS: atom_id res chain seq x y z
N MET A 1 57.15 14.31 -70.12
CA MET A 1 55.80 14.52 -69.55
C MET A 1 55.62 13.53 -68.41
N TRP A 2 55.47 14.00 -67.17
CA TRP A 2 55.36 13.16 -65.98
C TRP A 2 53.91 13.17 -65.50
N THR A 3 53.22 12.03 -65.51
CA THR A 3 51.88 11.89 -64.93
C THR A 3 51.97 11.18 -63.58
N ARG A 4 51.87 11.93 -62.48
CA ARG A 4 51.75 11.36 -61.12
C ARG A 4 50.34 10.82 -60.95
N GLN A 5 50.15 9.51 -61.05
CA GLN A 5 48.92 8.88 -60.57
C GLN A 5 49.01 8.70 -59.04
N HIS A 6 48.17 9.45 -58.31
CA HIS A 6 47.95 9.18 -56.90
C HIS A 6 47.05 7.96 -56.74
N LYS A 7 47.60 6.89 -56.16
CA LYS A 7 46.85 5.68 -55.81
C LYS A 7 45.90 6.00 -54.65
N GLN A 8 44.59 6.07 -54.91
CA GLN A 8 43.60 6.22 -53.84
C GLN A 8 43.62 5.00 -52.92
N ARG A 9 43.96 5.22 -51.64
CA ARG A 9 43.95 4.18 -50.60
C ARG A 9 42.60 4.25 -49.88
N ASN A 10 41.78 3.22 -50.03
CA ASN A 10 40.44 3.13 -49.44
C ASN A 10 40.46 2.61 -47.98
N THR A 11 41.59 2.77 -47.30
CA THR A 11 41.90 2.11 -46.01
C THR A 11 40.96 2.54 -44.87
N GLY A 12 40.27 3.68 -45.01
CA GLY A 12 39.33 4.18 -44.01
C GLY A 12 37.89 3.67 -44.11
N ARG A 13 37.52 2.90 -45.14
CA ARG A 13 36.10 2.53 -45.39
C ARG A 13 35.47 1.66 -44.29
N LEU A 14 36.27 0.94 -43.52
CA LEU A 14 35.77 0.04 -42.46
C LEU A 14 35.78 0.66 -41.06
N ILE A 15 36.35 1.86 -40.90
CA ILE A 15 36.46 2.51 -39.58
C ILE A 15 35.07 2.87 -39.05
N VAL A 16 34.25 3.53 -39.88
CA VAL A 16 32.89 3.94 -39.48
C VAL A 16 31.99 2.72 -39.17
N PRO A 17 31.90 1.69 -40.04
CA PRO A 17 31.15 0.47 -39.72
C PRO A 17 31.61 -0.22 -38.44
N ALA A 18 32.93 -0.30 -38.19
CA ALA A 18 33.46 -0.95 -36.99
C ALA A 18 33.08 -0.18 -35.71
N ILE A 19 33.16 1.15 -35.74
CA ILE A 19 32.74 1.98 -34.61
C ILE A 19 31.23 1.84 -34.38
N CYS A 20 30.41 1.86 -35.43
CA CYS A 20 28.97 1.65 -35.32
C CYS A 20 28.64 0.28 -34.71
N ALA A 21 29.33 -0.78 -35.13
CA ALA A 21 29.14 -2.12 -34.58
C ALA A 21 29.49 -2.19 -33.08
N ALA A 22 30.57 -1.52 -32.67
CA ALA A 22 30.96 -1.43 -31.26
C ALA A 22 29.88 -0.71 -30.41
N PHE A 23 29.34 0.41 -30.91
CA PHE A 23 28.24 1.10 -30.23
C PHE A 23 26.97 0.25 -30.17
N LEU A 24 26.59 -0.41 -31.27
CA LEU A 24 25.45 -1.32 -31.30
C LEU A 24 25.59 -2.46 -30.28
N ALA A 25 26.77 -3.05 -30.17
CA ALA A 25 27.05 -4.10 -29.18
C ALA A 25 26.95 -3.54 -27.75
N TYR A 26 27.51 -2.37 -27.48
CA TYR A 26 27.44 -1.71 -26.18
C TYR A 26 25.99 -1.40 -25.77
N PHE A 27 25.24 -0.73 -26.65
CA PHE A 27 23.84 -0.40 -26.40
C PHE A 27 22.97 -1.65 -26.31
N GLY A 28 23.20 -2.67 -27.14
CA GLY A 28 22.49 -3.96 -27.06
C GLY A 28 22.72 -4.67 -25.73
N TYR A 29 23.98 -4.71 -25.26
CA TYR A 29 24.32 -5.28 -23.95
C TYR A 29 23.64 -4.52 -22.80
N HIS A 30 23.69 -3.18 -22.83
CA HIS A 30 23.05 -2.33 -21.81
C HIS A 30 21.52 -2.34 -21.90
N ALA A 31 20.91 -2.57 -23.07
CA ALA A 31 19.47 -2.75 -23.19
C ALA A 31 18.97 -4.03 -22.50
N TYR A 32 19.83 -5.05 -22.42
CA TYR A 32 19.50 -6.31 -21.74
C TYR A 32 19.85 -6.28 -20.24
N HIS A 33 21.02 -5.75 -19.87
CA HIS A 33 21.55 -5.79 -18.50
C HIS A 33 21.40 -4.48 -17.71
N GLY A 34 20.98 -3.39 -18.35
CA GLY A 34 20.88 -2.08 -17.71
C GLY A 34 19.66 -1.95 -16.80
N GLU A 35 19.72 -1.00 -15.86
CA GLU A 35 18.62 -0.67 -14.94
C GLU A 35 17.33 -0.22 -15.63
N PHE A 36 17.40 0.22 -16.89
CA PHE A 36 16.24 0.59 -17.72
C PHE A 36 15.98 -0.41 -18.85
N GLY A 37 16.62 -1.57 -18.80
CA GLY A 37 16.47 -2.64 -19.78
C GLY A 37 15.12 -3.34 -19.70
N ILE A 38 14.83 -4.19 -20.68
CA ILE A 38 13.56 -4.94 -20.78
C ILE A 38 13.26 -5.72 -19.48
N TYR A 39 14.30 -6.24 -18.83
CA TYR A 39 14.19 -7.02 -17.61
C TYR A 39 13.80 -6.18 -16.38
N SER A 40 14.20 -4.91 -16.32
CA SER A 40 13.86 -4.05 -15.18
C SER A 40 12.39 -3.65 -15.20
N LYS A 41 11.82 -3.45 -16.40
CA LYS A 41 10.39 -3.19 -16.59
C LYS A 41 9.55 -4.31 -15.96
N HIS A 42 9.90 -5.58 -16.22
CA HIS A 42 9.18 -6.72 -15.66
C HIS A 42 9.26 -6.78 -14.13
N ARG A 43 10.42 -6.49 -13.54
CA ARG A 43 10.57 -6.47 -12.08
C ARG A 43 9.76 -5.34 -11.43
N VAL A 44 9.76 -4.16 -12.04
CA VAL A 44 8.98 -3.02 -11.54
C VAL A 44 7.49 -3.29 -11.69
N GLU A 45 7.03 -3.83 -12.81
CA GLU A 45 5.64 -4.22 -13.03
C GLU A 45 5.16 -5.26 -12.01
N ALA A 46 5.98 -6.29 -11.73
CA ALA A 46 5.66 -7.30 -10.71
C ALA A 46 5.52 -6.67 -9.31
N ARG A 47 6.41 -5.74 -8.94
CA ARG A 47 6.34 -5.02 -7.67
C ARG A 47 5.15 -4.06 -7.60
N VAL A 48 4.78 -3.42 -8.71
CA VAL A 48 3.56 -2.60 -8.79
C VAL A 48 2.32 -3.47 -8.57
N ALA A 49 2.26 -4.65 -9.18
CA ALA A 49 1.14 -5.57 -9.01
C ALA A 49 1.00 -6.06 -7.56
N GLU A 50 2.12 -6.41 -6.91
CA GLU A 50 2.17 -6.79 -5.49
C GLU A 50 1.64 -5.65 -4.60
N LEU A 51 2.19 -4.43 -4.75
CA LEU A 51 1.76 -3.27 -3.97
C LEU A 51 0.29 -2.89 -4.19
N GLN A 52 -0.24 -3.10 -5.40
CA GLN A 52 -1.66 -2.89 -5.68
C GLN A 52 -2.56 -3.89 -4.94
N GLN A 53 -2.12 -5.14 -4.78
CA GLN A 53 -2.86 -6.13 -3.99
C GLN A 53 -2.87 -5.78 -2.51
N ASP A 54 -1.74 -5.33 -1.96
CA ASP A 54 -1.64 -4.87 -0.57
C ASP A 54 -2.55 -3.67 -0.34
N LEU A 55 -2.52 -2.68 -1.25
CA LEU A 55 -3.39 -1.51 -1.20
C LEU A 55 -4.86 -1.93 -1.20
N ALA A 56 -5.26 -2.84 -2.09
CA ALA A 56 -6.64 -3.32 -2.15
C ALA A 56 -7.08 -3.97 -0.83
N THR A 57 -6.19 -4.73 -0.19
CA THR A 57 -6.46 -5.39 1.10
C THR A 57 -6.66 -4.37 2.21
N VAL A 58 -5.71 -3.45 2.40
CA VAL A 58 -5.80 -2.41 3.44
C VAL A 58 -7.00 -1.48 3.20
N ARG A 59 -7.30 -1.16 1.95
CA ARG A 59 -8.46 -0.32 1.60
C ARG A 59 -9.77 -1.02 1.96
N LYS A 60 -9.86 -2.34 1.79
CA LYS A 60 -11.04 -3.12 2.19
C LYS A 60 -11.22 -3.10 3.71
N GLU A 61 -10.14 -3.26 4.47
CA GLU A 61 -10.18 -3.17 5.93
C GLU A 61 -10.63 -1.78 6.40
N ARG A 62 -10.07 -0.71 5.81
CA ARG A 62 -10.51 0.67 6.07
C ARG A 62 -12.01 0.82 5.84
N LEU A 63 -12.52 0.37 4.70
CA LEU A 63 -13.95 0.50 4.37
C LEU A 63 -14.84 -0.27 5.35
N GLN A 64 -14.41 -1.45 5.80
CA GLN A 64 -15.15 -2.21 6.82
C GLN A 64 -15.16 -1.49 8.18
N LEU A 65 -14.03 -0.92 8.59
CA LEU A 65 -13.94 -0.14 9.82
C LEU A 65 -14.80 1.13 9.72
N GLU A 66 -14.73 1.84 8.61
CA GLU A 66 -15.57 3.03 8.38
C GLU A 66 -17.05 2.72 8.39
N HIS A 67 -17.44 1.58 7.83
CA HIS A 67 -18.82 1.12 7.90
C HIS A 67 -19.24 0.84 9.35
N ARG A 68 -18.41 0.15 10.14
CA ARG A 68 -18.67 -0.10 11.57
C ARG A 68 -18.74 1.20 12.37
N VAL A 69 -17.83 2.14 12.13
CA VAL A 69 -17.83 3.46 12.77
C VAL A 69 -19.09 4.24 12.40
N ARG A 70 -19.49 4.23 11.12
CA ARG A 70 -20.72 4.87 10.69
C ARG A 70 -21.95 4.25 11.36
N LEU A 71 -22.02 2.92 11.49
CA LEU A 71 -23.10 2.25 12.22
C LEU A 71 -23.13 2.64 13.71
N LEU A 72 -21.97 2.86 14.33
CA LEU A 72 -21.86 3.36 15.71
C LEU A 72 -22.16 4.87 15.83
N HIS A 73 -22.14 5.62 14.73
CA HIS A 73 -22.32 7.06 14.72
C HIS A 73 -23.75 7.49 14.31
N ASP A 74 -24.35 6.79 13.35
CA ASP A 74 -25.72 7.05 12.86
C ASP A 74 -26.79 6.67 13.91
N GLY A 75 -26.46 5.75 14.82
CA GLY A 75 -27.11 5.70 16.12
C GLY A 75 -26.39 6.70 17.01
N THR A 76 -26.93 7.90 17.22
CA THR A 76 -26.45 8.82 18.24
C THR A 76 -26.31 8.05 19.56
N ILE A 77 -25.10 7.62 19.88
CA ILE A 77 -24.83 7.00 21.17
C ILE A 77 -25.05 8.10 22.19
N GLU A 78 -26.20 8.07 22.85
CA GLU A 78 -26.50 8.98 23.94
C GLU A 78 -25.38 8.88 24.97
N LYS A 79 -24.86 10.03 25.38
CA LYS A 79 -23.79 10.14 26.38
C LYS A 79 -24.11 9.33 27.64
N ASP A 80 -25.39 9.24 28.00
CA ASP A 80 -25.89 8.49 29.14
C ASP A 80 -25.79 6.96 28.93
N MET A 81 -26.00 6.46 27.71
CA MET A 81 -25.77 5.04 27.38
C MET A 81 -24.29 4.66 27.45
N LEU A 82 -23.39 5.59 27.09
CA LEU A 82 -21.95 5.40 27.21
C LEU A 82 -21.52 5.34 28.68
N ASP A 83 -22.08 6.21 29.52
CA ASP A 83 -21.85 6.23 30.97
C ASP A 83 -22.39 4.95 31.63
N GLU A 84 -23.59 4.49 31.22
CA GLU A 84 -24.19 3.26 31.72
C GLU A 84 -23.35 2.01 31.38
N GLN A 85 -22.84 1.91 30.15
CA GLN A 85 -21.93 0.81 29.76
C GLN A 85 -20.58 0.88 30.49
N ALA A 86 -20.03 2.09 30.69
CA ALA A 86 -18.81 2.26 31.47
C ALA A 86 -19.01 1.83 32.93
N ARG A 87 -20.13 2.19 33.57
CA ARG A 87 -20.46 1.76 34.95
C ARG A 87 -20.70 0.27 35.06
N ARG A 88 -21.39 -0.35 34.09
CA ARG A 88 -21.57 -1.82 34.05
C ARG A 88 -20.26 -2.57 33.90
N ALA A 89 -19.35 -2.08 33.04
CA ALA A 89 -18.08 -2.74 32.77
C ALA A 89 -17.06 -2.57 33.92
N LEU A 90 -17.09 -1.44 34.62
CA LEU A 90 -16.16 -1.11 35.70
C LEU A 90 -16.72 -1.36 37.10
N ASN A 91 -18.00 -1.73 37.23
CA ASN A 91 -18.72 -1.94 38.49
C ASN A 91 -18.56 -0.78 39.49
N VAL A 92 -18.54 0.45 38.98
CA VAL A 92 -18.39 1.70 39.76
C VAL A 92 -19.73 2.44 39.80
N SER A 93 -20.17 2.79 41.00
CA SER A 93 -21.31 3.70 41.25
C SER A 93 -20.81 5.08 41.66
N ASN A 94 -21.63 6.11 41.46
CA ASN A 94 -21.28 7.45 41.97
C ASN A 94 -21.24 7.44 43.51
N PRO A 95 -20.41 8.31 44.12
CA PRO A 95 -20.29 8.39 45.58
C PRO A 95 -21.62 8.71 46.30
N ASP A 96 -22.60 9.29 45.61
CA ASP A 96 -23.90 9.69 46.16
C ASP A 96 -25.04 8.69 45.84
N GLU A 97 -24.73 7.50 45.32
CA GLU A 97 -25.72 6.54 44.82
C GLU A 97 -25.92 5.37 45.80
N ILE A 98 -27.16 5.17 46.26
CA ILE A 98 -27.51 4.13 47.27
C ILE A 98 -27.92 2.85 46.55
N ILE A 99 -27.13 1.78 46.70
CA ILE A 99 -27.44 0.45 46.18
C ILE A 99 -28.24 -0.33 47.23
N ILE A 100 -29.52 -0.61 46.95
CA ILE A 100 -30.36 -1.49 47.77
C ILE A 100 -30.32 -2.89 47.17
N MET A 101 -29.55 -3.80 47.77
CA MET A 101 -29.62 -5.22 47.44
C MET A 101 -30.87 -5.81 48.11
N LEU A 102 -31.91 -6.02 47.32
CA LEU A 102 -33.11 -6.76 47.76
C LEU A 102 -32.79 -8.25 47.75
N ASP A 103 -32.87 -8.89 48.92
CA ASP A 103 -32.90 -10.35 48.99
C ASP A 103 -34.26 -10.82 48.45
N ARG A 104 -34.28 -12.00 47.80
CA ARG A 104 -35.48 -12.54 47.14
C ARG A 104 -36.51 -13.04 48.16
N GLN A 105 -36.16 -13.11 49.43
CA GLN A 105 -36.94 -13.75 50.48
C GLN A 105 -37.93 -12.80 51.19
N ASP A 106 -37.75 -11.48 51.04
CA ASP A 106 -38.38 -10.41 51.82
C ASP A 106 -39.57 -9.72 51.11
N TRP A 107 -39.92 -10.15 49.89
CA TRP A 107 -41.18 -9.76 49.26
C TRP A 107 -42.39 -10.45 49.92
N ARG A 108 -42.97 -9.78 50.92
CA ARG A 108 -44.32 -10.07 51.42
C ARG A 108 -45.23 -8.88 51.12
N PRO A 109 -46.22 -9.00 50.21
CA PRO A 109 -47.18 -7.93 49.99
C PRO A 109 -48.03 -7.76 51.25
N ALA A 110 -48.06 -6.55 51.79
CA ALA A 110 -48.84 -6.19 52.97
C ALA A 110 -50.34 -6.41 52.71
N ARG A 111 -51.01 -7.06 53.67
CA ARG A 111 -52.46 -6.97 53.91
C ARG A 111 -52.67 -6.48 55.32
#